data_AF-A0A1G0RIV8-F1
#
_entry.id   AF-A0A1G0RIV8-F1
#
_cell.length_a   1.000
_cell.length_b   1.000
_cell.length_c   1.000
_cell.angle_alpha   90.00
_cell.angle_beta   90.00
_cell.angle_gamma   90.00
#
_symmetry.space_group_name_H-M   'P 1'
#
loop_
_entity.id
_entity.type
_entity.pdbx_description
1 polymer ?
#
loop_
_entity_poly.entity_id
_entity_poly.type
_entity_poly.pdbx_seq_one_letter_code
_entity_poly.pdbx_strand_id
1 'polypeptide(L)'
;MFYNELELLEIRLNELNEFVDKFIIVESSKTFTNQPKKLFFEENKEKFAAFKDKIIHIVTDEFTECNSAWECEIFQRNAIEKGLENCKPDDIIIISDVDEIPNAKTLMNCKNSEGIKVLKQKQYNFYLNYINDKETYWLRGPRVLFYKDFNKSADEIRNTQGQIIENGGWHFSFLGGIQKVKDKVKSFSHQEYNNEYYLNEERLTSLILNGADIFERGYKYKIVDIDSSFPEFIVKNKEKYNQLILKNISILHKIKNAVIKSKRHDKKYVDTITPINENAVMDFISPTSAKILEVGISEGLKEIINSKFMITDYININVRNLFPHESNNSYETIEKLPDNYFDCIILDETLSQLYNPAEVLNKIKSKLNRNGYVVMTVPNLRYTIALNQIIFKKDFKYADTGIISNKNIRFFTRRSLFDTINRAGYFTITLKGLNPDNSLDYAVKNALTFNNLYDCKHEKFLCVIKN
;
A
#
# COMPACT_ATOMS: atom_id res chain seq x y z
N MET A 1 10.31 20.29 13.92
CA MET A 1 10.01 19.30 14.99
C MET A 1 10.70 17.98 14.67
N PHE A 2 10.94 17.11 15.66
CA PHE A 2 11.63 15.84 15.48
C PHE A 2 10.80 14.63 15.98
N TYR A 3 10.81 13.53 15.22
CA TYR A 3 10.21 12.26 15.61
C TYR A 3 11.22 11.11 15.66
N ASN A 4 11.49 10.41 14.55
CA ASN A 4 12.32 9.20 14.55
C ASN A 4 13.25 9.10 13.32
N GLU A 5 13.42 10.20 12.59
CA GLU A 5 14.20 10.30 11.37
C GLU A 5 15.67 10.66 11.65
N LEU A 6 16.38 9.80 12.38
CA LEU A 6 17.77 10.03 12.80
C LEU A 6 18.73 10.26 11.62
N GLU A 7 18.55 9.53 10.51
CA GLU A 7 19.37 9.69 9.31
C GLU A 7 19.15 11.06 8.65
N LEU A 8 17.91 11.57 8.65
CA LEU A 8 17.62 12.91 8.12
C LEU A 8 18.17 13.99 9.02
N LEU A 9 18.09 13.81 10.35
CA LEU A 9 18.71 14.73 11.29
C LEU A 9 20.22 14.79 11.08
N GLU A 10 20.88 13.65 10.92
CA GLU A 10 22.32 13.59 10.63
C GLU A 10 22.69 14.33 9.34
N ILE A 11 21.95 14.06 8.25
CA ILE A 11 22.19 14.74 6.97
C ILE A 11 22.01 16.25 7.14
N ARG A 12 20.92 16.67 7.78
CA ARG A 12 20.60 18.09 7.99
C ARG A 12 21.68 18.81 8.81
N LEU A 13 22.10 18.23 9.94
CA LEU A 13 23.10 18.84 10.81
C LEU A 13 24.44 19.01 10.08
N ASN A 14 24.88 17.99 9.35
CA ASN A 14 26.14 18.07 8.60
C ASN A 14 26.06 19.03 7.41
N GLU A 15 24.96 19.04 6.65
CA GLU A 15 24.78 19.93 5.50
C GLU A 15 24.77 21.41 5.91
N LEU A 16 24.21 21.71 7.09
CA LEU A 16 24.01 23.08 7.56
C LEU A 16 25.04 23.55 8.59
N ASN A 17 25.96 22.69 9.03
CA ASN A 17 26.85 22.97 10.16
C ASN A 17 27.59 24.31 10.02
N GLU A 18 28.16 24.58 8.85
CA GLU A 18 28.96 25.79 8.61
C GLU A 18 28.11 27.07 8.47
N PHE A 19 26.78 26.94 8.36
CA PHE A 19 25.87 28.03 8.02
C PHE A 19 24.88 28.38 9.14
N VAL A 20 24.73 27.48 10.11
CA VAL A 20 23.78 27.59 11.21
C VAL A 20 24.52 27.63 12.54
N ASP A 21 24.24 28.68 13.32
CA ASP A 21 24.84 28.87 14.65
C ASP A 21 24.22 27.97 15.71
N LYS A 22 22.89 27.79 15.65
CA LYS A 22 22.12 26.98 16.60
C LYS A 22 21.03 26.14 15.91
N PHE A 23 20.89 24.90 16.33
CA PHE A 23 19.81 23.99 15.92
C PHE A 23 18.85 23.78 17.07
N ILE A 24 17.61 24.26 16.93
CA ILE A 24 16.55 24.01 17.90
C ILE A 24 15.84 22.71 17.52
N ILE A 25 15.97 21.69 18.35
CA ILE A 25 15.33 20.38 18.17
C ILE A 25 14.20 20.27 19.19
N VAL A 26 12.97 20.29 18.70
CA VAL A 26 11.79 20.07 19.55
C VAL A 26 11.30 18.64 19.44
N GLU A 27 11.25 17.95 20.57
CA GLU A 27 10.81 16.57 20.74
C GLU A 27 9.71 16.45 21.80
N SER A 28 8.89 15.40 21.73
CA SER A 28 7.86 15.06 22.71
C SER A 28 7.90 13.56 23.01
N SER A 29 7.48 13.13 24.20
CA SER A 29 7.23 11.73 24.55
C SER A 29 5.88 11.20 24.06
N LYS A 30 5.12 11.96 23.25
CA LYS A 30 3.90 11.48 22.58
C LYS A 30 3.88 11.77 21.08
N THR A 31 3.13 10.98 20.31
CA THR A 31 2.82 11.24 18.89
C THR A 31 1.76 12.34 18.76
N PHE A 32 1.51 12.84 17.55
CA PHE A 32 0.38 13.75 17.32
C PHE A 32 -0.96 13.07 17.58
N THR A 33 -1.03 11.75 17.51
CA THR A 33 -2.21 10.94 17.92
C THR A 33 -2.26 10.66 19.43
N ASN A 34 -1.51 11.41 20.23
CA ASN A 34 -1.41 11.32 21.70
C ASN A 34 -0.98 9.93 22.21
N GLN A 35 -0.29 9.14 21.39
CA GLN A 35 0.24 7.84 21.78
C GLN A 35 1.64 8.00 22.40
N PRO A 36 1.97 7.29 23.50
CA PRO A 36 3.30 7.35 24.09
C PRO A 36 4.38 6.93 23.08
N LYS A 37 5.51 7.64 23.10
CA LYS A 37 6.71 7.32 22.31
C LYS A 37 7.97 7.63 23.10
N LYS A 38 9.06 7.00 22.68
CA LYS A 38 10.40 7.32 23.17
C LYS A 38 10.84 8.70 22.69
N LEU A 39 11.72 9.33 23.47
CA LEU A 39 12.51 10.47 23.05
C LEU A 39 13.70 9.95 22.23
N PHE A 40 13.49 9.75 20.93
CA PHE A 40 14.47 9.20 20.01
C PHE A 40 15.73 10.05 19.90
N PHE A 41 15.64 11.38 19.95
CA PHE A 41 16.83 12.23 19.94
C PHE A 41 17.56 12.09 21.27
N GLU A 42 16.87 12.19 22.41
CA GLU A 42 17.48 12.04 23.73
C GLU A 42 18.22 10.70 23.87
N GLU A 43 17.60 9.58 23.48
CA GLU A 43 18.20 8.24 23.51
C GLU A 43 19.43 8.11 22.58
N ASN A 44 19.58 9.00 21.60
CA ASN A 44 20.62 8.92 20.55
C ASN A 44 21.53 10.15 20.49
N LYS A 45 21.47 11.08 21.44
CA LYS A 45 22.16 12.38 21.39
C LYS A 45 23.68 12.26 21.24
N GLU A 46 24.26 11.18 21.77
CA GLU A 46 25.69 10.86 21.63
C GLU A 46 26.12 10.69 20.16
N LYS A 47 25.23 10.22 19.28
CA LYS A 47 25.50 10.14 17.82
C LYS A 47 25.73 11.53 17.20
N PHE A 48 25.23 12.58 17.85
CA PHE A 48 25.29 13.96 17.40
C PHE A 48 26.22 14.82 18.27
N ALA A 49 27.11 14.19 19.06
CA ALA A 49 28.01 14.89 19.99
C ALA A 49 28.88 15.98 19.31
N ALA A 50 29.20 15.82 18.02
CA ALA A 50 29.93 16.83 17.24
C ALA A 50 29.18 18.17 17.13
N PHE A 51 27.86 18.18 17.32
CA PHE A 51 26.99 19.36 17.24
C PHE A 51 26.46 19.79 18.61
N LYS A 52 26.90 19.18 19.71
CA LYS A 52 26.33 19.38 21.05
C LYS A 52 26.27 20.86 21.45
N ASP A 53 27.30 21.64 21.09
CA ASP A 53 27.40 23.07 21.46
C ASP A 53 26.49 23.96 20.59
N LYS A 54 25.97 23.41 19.49
CA LYS A 54 25.02 24.08 18.59
C LYS A 54 23.57 23.65 18.83
N ILE A 55 23.33 22.49 19.44
CA ILE A 55 21.97 21.97 19.62
C ILE A 55 21.34 22.54 20.90
N ILE A 56 20.14 23.09 20.74
CA ILE A 56 19.21 23.41 21.82
C ILE A 56 18.08 22.38 21.73
N HIS A 57 18.07 21.42 22.65
CA HIS A 57 17.04 20.37 22.69
C HIS A 57 15.94 20.73 23.66
N ILE A 58 14.70 20.73 23.17
CA ILE A 58 13.50 21.10 23.90
C ILE A 58 12.59 19.88 23.92
N VAL A 59 12.33 19.36 25.11
CA VAL A 59 11.31 18.32 25.33
C VAL A 59 10.03 19.00 25.80
N THR A 60 8.92 18.73 25.12
CA THR A 60 7.62 19.36 25.43
C THR A 60 6.53 18.31 25.52
N ASP A 61 5.95 18.15 26.72
CA ASP A 61 4.91 17.16 27.03
C ASP A 61 3.77 17.74 27.89
N GLU A 62 3.76 19.06 28.07
CA GLU A 62 2.79 19.78 28.92
C GLU A 62 1.37 19.81 28.32
N PHE A 63 1.18 19.28 27.11
CA PHE A 63 -0.13 19.09 26.52
C PHE A 63 -0.83 17.87 27.13
N THR A 64 -1.59 18.11 28.19
CA THR A 64 -2.43 17.07 28.81
C THR A 64 -3.71 16.79 28.02
N GLU A 65 -4.14 17.69 27.12
CA GLU A 65 -5.47 17.62 26.47
C GLU A 65 -5.49 18.19 25.04
N CYS A 66 -4.68 17.67 24.12
CA CYS A 66 -4.92 17.96 22.70
C CYS A 66 -6.13 17.16 22.20
N ASN A 67 -7.14 17.86 21.65
CA ASN A 67 -8.38 17.25 21.16
C ASN A 67 -8.26 16.72 19.73
N SER A 68 -7.17 17.05 19.03
CA SER A 68 -6.88 16.57 17.68
C SER A 68 -5.38 16.44 17.42
N ALA A 69 -5.03 15.68 16.38
CA ALA A 69 -3.64 15.54 15.98
C ALA A 69 -3.01 16.85 15.50
N TRP A 70 -3.81 17.74 14.90
CA TRP A 70 -3.39 19.08 14.53
C TRP A 70 -3.06 19.96 15.74
N GLU A 71 -3.84 19.87 16.82
CA GLU A 71 -3.55 20.61 18.06
C GLU A 71 -2.21 20.15 18.69
N CYS A 72 -1.94 18.84 18.70
CA CYS A 72 -0.64 18.31 19.13
C CYS A 72 0.51 18.87 18.29
N GLU A 73 0.35 18.90 16.96
CA GLU A 73 1.35 19.42 16.04
C GLU A 73 1.62 20.92 16.29
N ILE A 74 0.56 21.73 16.41
CA ILE A 74 0.66 23.17 16.68
C ILE A 74 1.38 23.41 18.00
N PHE A 75 1.01 22.68 19.06
CA PHE A 75 1.63 22.81 20.37
C PHE A 75 3.13 22.47 20.32
N GLN A 76 3.48 21.33 19.72
CA GLN A 76 4.88 20.93 19.60
C GLN A 76 5.66 21.92 18.71
N ARG A 77 5.06 22.48 17.66
CA ARG A 77 5.72 23.46 16.80
C ARG A 77 5.97 24.77 17.54
N ASN A 78 5.01 25.27 18.31
CA ASN A 78 5.13 26.52 19.06
C ASN A 78 6.18 26.44 20.18
N ALA A 79 6.49 25.25 20.68
CA ALA A 79 7.61 25.06 21.63
C ALA A 79 9.00 25.42 21.04
N ILE A 80 9.12 25.68 19.73
CA ILE A 80 10.33 26.29 19.14
C ILE A 80 10.69 27.61 19.83
N GLU A 81 9.68 28.37 20.27
CA GLU A 81 9.85 29.69 20.90
C GLU A 81 10.72 29.64 22.17
N LYS A 82 10.65 28.54 22.93
CA LYS A 82 11.50 28.32 24.11
C LYS A 82 13.00 28.31 23.78
N GLY A 83 13.38 28.08 22.52
CA GLY A 83 14.77 28.11 22.05
C GLY A 83 15.24 29.44 21.49
N LEU A 84 14.36 30.44 21.37
CA LEU A 84 14.64 31.74 20.73
C LEU A 84 14.97 32.86 21.73
N GLU A 85 14.98 32.58 23.04
CA GLU A 85 15.11 33.58 24.11
C GLU A 85 16.34 34.48 23.99
N ASN A 86 17.44 33.96 23.44
CA ASN A 86 18.71 34.69 23.30
C ASN A 86 18.93 35.30 21.91
N CYS A 87 17.92 35.28 21.04
CA CYS A 87 18.02 35.86 19.70
C CYS A 87 18.02 37.39 19.75
N LYS A 88 18.82 38.00 18.87
CA LYS A 88 18.85 39.44 18.60
C LYS A 88 17.91 39.78 17.45
N PRO A 89 17.41 41.03 17.35
CA PRO A 89 16.49 41.43 16.29
C PRO A 89 16.95 41.12 14.85
N ASP A 90 18.25 41.15 14.60
CA ASP A 90 18.90 40.88 13.32
C ASP A 90 19.26 39.39 13.08
N ASP A 91 19.03 38.52 14.06
CA ASP A 91 19.21 37.08 13.88
C ASP A 91 18.18 36.53 12.88
N ILE A 92 18.57 35.48 12.16
CA ILE A 92 17.72 34.82 11.15
C ILE A 92 17.20 33.51 11.70
N ILE A 93 15.88 33.34 11.64
CA ILE A 93 15.18 32.13 12.07
C ILE A 93 14.77 31.32 10.85
N ILE A 94 14.95 30.00 10.95
CA ILE A 94 14.46 29.03 9.96
C ILE A 94 13.48 28.09 10.66
N ILE A 95 12.20 28.20 10.33
CA ILE A 95 11.16 27.29 10.83
C ILE A 95 10.92 26.20 9.79
N SER A 96 11.24 24.96 10.14
CA SER A 96 11.14 23.80 9.23
C SER A 96 11.02 22.47 9.96
N ASP A 97 10.60 21.45 9.22
CA ASP A 97 10.64 20.06 9.69
C ASP A 97 12.00 19.40 9.40
N VAL A 98 12.29 18.28 10.08
CA VAL A 98 13.59 17.60 9.95
C VAL A 98 13.80 17.03 8.55
N ASP A 99 12.73 16.64 7.87
CA ASP A 99 12.74 16.10 6.51
C ASP A 99 12.87 17.16 5.41
N GLU A 100 12.87 18.45 5.78
CA GLU A 100 13.10 19.58 4.88
C GLU A 100 14.54 20.05 5.04
N ILE A 101 15.44 19.80 4.09
CA ILE A 101 16.85 20.23 4.16
C ILE A 101 17.04 21.50 3.32
N PRO A 102 17.21 22.69 3.93
CA PRO A 102 17.57 23.90 3.22
C PRO A 102 18.86 23.77 2.41
N ASN A 103 18.90 24.39 1.24
CA ASN A 103 20.15 24.56 0.51
C ASN A 103 20.98 25.67 1.16
N ALA A 104 22.15 25.32 1.72
CA ALA A 104 23.01 26.24 2.44
C ALA A 104 23.43 27.48 1.61
N LYS A 105 23.74 27.29 0.32
CA LYS A 105 24.12 28.39 -0.59
C LYS A 105 22.94 29.35 -0.81
N THR A 106 21.73 28.81 -0.90
CA THR A 106 20.51 29.60 -1.06
C THR A 106 20.15 30.37 0.22
N LEU A 107 20.37 29.79 1.40
CA LEU A 107 20.19 30.48 2.68
C LEU A 107 21.05 31.75 2.78
N MET A 108 22.27 31.74 2.24
CA MET A 108 23.14 32.93 2.23
C MET A 108 22.53 34.10 1.46
N ASN A 109 21.74 33.83 0.42
CA ASN A 109 21.04 34.87 -0.34
C ASN A 109 19.87 35.48 0.44
N CYS A 110 19.31 34.74 1.40
CA CYS A 110 18.22 35.23 2.25
C CYS A 110 18.70 36.23 3.31
N LYS A 111 20.01 36.30 3.60
CA LYS A 111 20.56 37.12 4.69
C LYS A 111 20.33 38.63 4.54
N ASN A 112 20.15 39.11 3.31
CA ASN A 112 20.08 40.55 3.01
C ASN A 112 18.70 41.00 2.50
N SER A 113 17.68 40.14 2.55
CA SER A 113 16.32 40.47 2.14
C SER A 113 15.43 40.59 3.36
N GLU A 114 14.45 41.49 3.36
CA GLU A 114 13.47 41.62 4.45
C GLU A 114 12.24 40.72 4.22
N GLY A 115 11.36 40.61 5.23
CA GLY A 115 10.12 39.85 5.15
C GLY A 115 10.28 38.34 5.27
N ILE A 116 9.16 37.61 5.14
CA ILE A 116 9.14 36.15 5.23
C ILE A 116 9.48 35.56 3.87
N LYS A 117 10.43 34.62 3.85
CA LYS A 117 10.81 33.85 2.66
C LYS A 117 10.36 32.42 2.79
N VAL A 118 9.99 31.83 1.66
CA VAL A 118 9.54 30.44 1.53
C VAL A 118 10.55 29.70 0.67
N LEU A 119 11.27 28.75 1.26
CA LEU A 119 12.22 27.94 0.51
C LEU A 119 11.47 26.89 -0.31
N LYS A 120 11.49 27.04 -1.64
CA LYS A 120 10.91 26.07 -2.56
C LYS A 120 11.81 24.85 -2.68
N GLN A 121 11.32 23.68 -2.30
CA GLN A 121 12.14 22.46 -2.23
C GLN A 121 11.75 21.42 -3.28
N LYS A 122 12.76 20.68 -3.76
CA LYS A 122 12.56 19.47 -4.57
C LYS A 122 11.99 18.37 -3.67
N GLN A 123 10.89 17.74 -4.09
CA GLN A 123 10.21 16.74 -3.29
C GLN A 123 10.66 15.32 -3.65
N TYR A 124 11.19 14.61 -2.67
CA TYR A 124 11.58 13.21 -2.70
C TYR A 124 10.74 12.42 -1.70
N ASN A 125 10.40 11.19 -2.04
CA ASN A 125 9.61 10.31 -1.17
C ASN A 125 10.21 8.92 -1.07
N PHE A 126 10.08 8.28 0.10
CA PHE A 126 10.46 6.89 0.38
C PHE A 126 11.96 6.59 0.38
N TYR A 127 12.70 7.15 -0.58
CA TYR A 127 14.13 6.96 -0.80
C TYR A 127 14.77 8.28 -1.22
N LEU A 128 16.07 8.43 -0.94
CA LEU A 128 16.82 9.65 -1.22
C LEU A 128 16.75 10.04 -2.70
N ASN A 129 16.76 9.07 -3.60
CA ASN A 129 16.86 9.31 -5.04
C ASN A 129 15.54 9.12 -5.79
N TYR A 130 14.40 9.27 -5.10
CA TYR A 130 13.08 9.05 -5.68
C TYR A 130 12.23 10.33 -5.70
N ILE A 131 12.36 11.07 -6.80
CA ILE A 131 11.86 12.44 -6.95
C ILE A 131 10.47 12.47 -7.58
N ASN A 132 9.64 13.42 -7.15
CA ASN A 132 8.36 13.73 -7.80
C ASN A 132 8.59 14.36 -9.20
N ASP A 133 8.13 13.69 -10.24
CA ASP A 133 8.37 13.99 -11.67
C ASP A 133 7.47 15.11 -12.22
N LYS A 134 6.41 15.51 -11.51
CA LYS A 134 5.46 16.52 -12.00
C LYS A 134 5.94 17.98 -11.89
N GLU A 135 7.22 18.22 -11.59
CA GLU A 135 7.74 19.55 -11.22
C GLU A 135 6.93 20.21 -10.09
N THR A 136 6.14 19.46 -9.34
CA THR A 136 5.41 19.97 -8.17
C THR A 136 6.41 20.11 -7.05
N TYR A 137 6.92 21.32 -6.89
CA TYR A 137 7.79 21.66 -5.78
C TYR A 137 7.02 21.74 -4.48
N TRP A 138 7.70 21.49 -3.38
CA TRP A 138 7.18 21.72 -2.05
C TRP A 138 7.19 23.22 -1.76
N LEU A 139 6.06 23.88 -2.04
CA LEU A 139 5.82 25.31 -1.76
C LEU A 139 5.43 25.58 -0.30
N ARG A 140 5.20 24.52 0.47
CA ARG A 140 5.07 24.58 1.93
C ARG A 140 6.42 24.41 2.64
N GLY A 141 7.55 24.67 1.99
CA GLY A 141 8.87 24.48 2.60
C GLY A 141 9.20 25.44 3.74
N PRO A 142 10.46 25.41 4.22
CA PRO A 142 10.94 26.21 5.35
C PRO A 142 10.60 27.70 5.24
N ARG A 143 10.32 28.31 6.39
CA ARG A 143 10.16 29.78 6.51
C ARG A 143 11.44 30.39 7.03
N VAL A 144 11.93 31.42 6.34
CA VAL A 144 13.11 32.19 6.75
C VAL A 144 12.70 33.63 6.99
N LEU A 145 13.03 34.17 8.15
CA LEU A 145 12.70 35.54 8.55
C LEU A 145 13.72 36.05 9.57
N PHE A 146 13.77 37.37 9.76
CA PHE A 146 14.50 37.93 10.89
C PHE A 146 13.73 37.75 12.19
N TYR A 147 14.42 37.66 13.31
CA TYR A 147 13.77 37.56 14.62
C TYR A 147 12.94 38.79 14.96
N LYS A 148 13.35 39.99 14.53
CA LYS A 148 12.52 41.21 14.64
C LYS A 148 11.13 41.07 14.00
N ASP A 149 10.99 40.18 13.02
CA ASP A 149 9.75 39.91 12.30
C ASP A 149 8.98 38.71 12.87
N PHE A 150 9.50 38.04 13.91
CA PHE A 150 8.84 36.94 14.63
C PHE A 150 7.80 37.53 15.59
N ASN A 151 6.62 37.85 15.06
CA ASN A 151 5.53 38.54 15.78
C ASN A 151 4.25 37.70 15.97
N LYS A 152 4.34 36.41 15.65
CA LYS A 152 3.27 35.41 15.73
C LYS A 152 3.86 34.10 16.22
N SER A 153 3.01 33.13 16.52
CA SER A 153 3.49 31.80 16.90
C SER A 153 4.26 31.12 15.77
N ALA A 154 5.14 30.18 16.13
CA ALA A 154 5.92 29.43 15.15
C ALA A 154 5.03 28.71 14.10
N ASP A 155 3.87 28.19 14.51
CA ASP A 155 2.87 27.58 13.62
C ASP A 155 2.23 28.57 12.64
N GLU A 156 1.84 29.75 13.12
CA GLU A 156 1.26 30.78 12.27
C GLU A 156 2.28 31.26 11.22
N ILE A 157 3.54 31.45 11.63
CA ILE A 157 4.62 31.81 10.70
C ILE A 157 4.83 30.71 9.67
N ARG A 158 4.86 29.43 10.11
CA ARG A 158 5.00 28.25 9.25
C ARG A 158 3.97 28.21 8.11
N ASN A 159 2.76 28.70 8.38
CA ASN A 159 1.63 28.76 7.45
C ASN A 159 1.48 30.08 6.70
N THR A 160 2.27 31.10 7.04
CA THR A 160 2.23 32.42 6.39
C THR A 160 2.86 32.37 4.99
N GLN A 161 2.30 33.12 4.04
CA GLN A 161 2.86 33.27 2.69
C GLN A 161 4.08 34.21 2.72
N GLY A 162 4.96 34.06 1.74
CA GLY A 162 6.17 34.88 1.66
C GLY A 162 6.79 34.86 0.29
N GLN A 163 7.92 35.54 0.13
CA GLN A 163 8.68 35.53 -1.11
C GLN A 163 9.19 34.12 -1.37
N ILE A 164 8.81 33.53 -2.51
CA ILE A 164 9.28 32.21 -2.92
C ILE A 164 10.74 32.31 -3.34
N ILE A 165 11.59 31.49 -2.73
CA ILE A 165 13.01 31.38 -3.07
C ILE A 165 13.23 30.06 -3.81
N GLU A 166 13.58 30.18 -5.08
CA GLU A 166 13.93 29.05 -5.95
C GLU A 166 15.18 28.32 -5.44
N ASN A 167 15.30 27.03 -5.76
CA ASN A 167 16.40 26.17 -5.30
C ASN A 167 16.60 26.14 -3.77
N GLY A 168 15.53 26.34 -3.00
CA GLY A 168 15.54 26.43 -1.55
C GLY A 168 15.94 25.15 -0.80
N GLY A 169 16.03 24.00 -1.48
CA GLY A 169 16.55 22.75 -0.90
C GLY A 169 15.78 21.50 -1.32
N TRP A 170 15.69 20.55 -0.40
CA TRP A 170 15.16 19.20 -0.63
C TRP A 170 14.19 18.80 0.48
N HIS A 171 13.09 18.16 0.14
CA HIS A 171 12.14 17.58 1.09
C HIS A 171 12.13 16.06 0.92
N PHE A 172 12.55 15.30 1.93
CA PHE A 172 12.70 13.84 1.89
C PHE A 172 11.64 13.16 2.77
N SER A 173 10.40 13.10 2.29
CA SER A 173 9.31 12.58 3.11
C SER A 173 9.23 11.05 3.08
N PHE A 174 8.74 10.48 4.18
CA PHE A 174 8.61 9.03 4.40
C PHE A 174 9.89 8.21 4.13
N LEU A 175 11.08 8.77 4.39
CA LEU A 175 12.36 8.12 4.11
C LEU A 175 12.52 6.80 4.90
N GLY A 176 12.96 5.74 4.21
CA GLY A 176 13.29 4.44 4.83
C GLY A 176 12.30 3.31 4.55
N GLY A 177 11.53 3.41 3.47
CA GLY A 177 10.70 2.31 2.96
C GLY A 177 9.35 2.11 3.67
N ILE A 178 8.69 0.99 3.37
CA ILE A 178 7.26 0.77 3.71
C ILE A 178 6.99 0.82 5.22
N GLN A 179 7.87 0.29 6.06
CA GLN A 179 7.64 0.32 7.50
C GLN A 179 7.65 1.76 8.04
N LYS A 180 8.61 2.59 7.59
CA LYS A 180 8.66 4.02 7.93
C LYS A 180 7.44 4.78 7.40
N VAL A 181 6.91 4.40 6.23
CA VAL A 181 5.63 4.91 5.73
C VAL A 181 4.50 4.62 6.70
N LYS A 182 4.33 3.35 7.08
CA LYS A 182 3.25 2.90 7.97
C LYS A 182 3.35 3.58 9.34
N ASP A 183 4.55 3.66 9.92
CA ASP A 183 4.79 4.29 11.21
C ASP A 183 4.48 5.80 11.18
N LYS A 184 4.88 6.50 10.11
CA LYS A 184 4.58 7.93 9.93
C LYS A 184 3.09 8.19 9.72
N VAL A 185 2.40 7.37 8.91
CA VAL A 185 0.95 7.52 8.67
C VAL A 185 0.13 7.31 9.95
N LYS A 186 0.55 6.41 10.84
CA LYS A 186 -0.13 6.19 12.13
C LYS A 186 0.06 7.32 13.13
N SER A 187 1.10 8.15 12.96
CA SER A 187 1.53 9.11 13.98
C SER A 187 1.40 10.58 13.60
N PHE A 188 1.26 10.91 12.30
CA PHE A 188 1.13 12.29 11.80
C PHE A 188 -0.31 12.85 11.85
N SER A 189 -0.52 14.11 11.47
CA SER A 189 -1.81 14.79 11.64
C SER A 189 -2.90 14.39 10.63
N HIS A 190 -2.53 13.84 9.48
CA HIS A 190 -3.47 13.42 8.42
C HIS A 190 -4.09 12.04 8.68
N GLN A 191 -4.90 11.95 9.73
CA GLN A 191 -5.51 10.70 10.19
C GLN A 191 -6.51 10.07 9.21
N GLU A 192 -6.97 10.79 8.19
CA GLU A 192 -7.77 10.25 7.09
C GLU A 192 -7.08 9.09 6.35
N TYR A 193 -5.73 9.05 6.36
CA TYR A 193 -4.95 7.97 5.76
C TYR A 193 -4.66 6.81 6.71
N ASN A 194 -5.04 6.89 7.97
CA ASN A 194 -4.78 5.84 8.96
C ASN A 194 -5.86 4.75 8.91
N ASN A 195 -5.90 3.99 7.82
CA ASN A 195 -6.84 2.88 7.63
C ASN A 195 -6.21 1.72 6.83
N GLU A 196 -6.89 0.57 6.81
CA GLU A 196 -6.38 -0.66 6.17
C GLU A 196 -6.04 -0.47 4.69
N TYR A 197 -6.76 0.39 3.98
CA TYR A 197 -6.52 0.64 2.56
C TYR A 197 -5.15 1.29 2.33
N TYR A 198 -4.86 2.39 3.03
CA TYR A 198 -3.58 3.10 2.87
C TYR A 198 -2.41 2.41 3.57
N LEU A 199 -2.67 1.59 4.59
CA LEU A 199 -1.65 0.84 5.31
C LEU A 199 -1.39 -0.57 4.77
N ASN A 200 -2.12 -0.98 3.72
CA ASN A 200 -1.93 -2.29 3.08
C ASN A 200 -0.53 -2.39 2.44
N GLU A 201 0.25 -3.34 2.91
CA GLU A 201 1.66 -3.50 2.54
C GLU A 201 1.86 -3.87 1.07
N GLU A 202 1.00 -4.74 0.53
CA GLU A 202 1.07 -5.14 -0.89
C GLU A 202 0.76 -3.95 -1.81
N ARG A 203 -0.25 -3.14 -1.45
CA ARG A 203 -0.60 -1.90 -2.16
C ARG A 203 0.53 -0.88 -2.09
N LEU A 204 1.05 -0.61 -0.89
CA LEU A 204 2.17 0.33 -0.71
C LEU A 204 3.40 -0.11 -1.52
N THR A 205 3.75 -1.40 -1.45
CA THR A 205 4.84 -1.98 -2.24
C THR A 205 4.62 -1.76 -3.73
N SER A 206 3.42 -2.09 -4.23
CA SER A 206 3.07 -1.94 -5.64
C SER A 206 3.18 -0.48 -6.09
N LEU A 207 2.57 0.47 -5.36
CA LEU A 207 2.59 1.88 -5.72
C LEU A 207 4.01 2.47 -5.69
N ILE A 208 4.78 2.16 -4.64
CA ILE A 208 6.17 2.63 -4.51
C ILE A 208 7.03 2.06 -5.62
N LEU A 209 6.90 0.79 -6.01
CA LEU A 209 7.66 0.21 -7.13
C LEU A 209 7.28 0.81 -8.49
N ASN A 210 6.05 1.32 -8.62
CA ASN A 210 5.47 1.78 -9.88
C ASN A 210 5.54 3.29 -10.10
N GLY A 211 6.24 4.03 -9.25
CA GLY A 211 6.27 5.49 -9.39
C GLY A 211 4.98 6.17 -9.01
N ALA A 212 4.10 5.55 -8.23
CA ALA A 212 2.77 6.07 -7.93
C ALA A 212 2.66 6.65 -6.52
N ASP A 213 1.78 7.65 -6.37
CA ASP A 213 1.45 8.25 -5.07
C ASP A 213 0.62 7.32 -4.19
N ILE A 214 1.14 7.04 -3.00
CA ILE A 214 0.47 6.16 -2.03
C ILE A 214 -0.86 6.71 -1.53
N PHE A 215 -1.05 8.03 -1.64
CA PHE A 215 -2.25 8.77 -1.27
C PHE A 215 -3.14 9.15 -2.47
N GLU A 216 -2.83 8.68 -3.68
CA GLU A 216 -3.67 8.85 -4.88
C GLU A 216 -3.94 10.30 -5.31
N ARG A 217 -3.10 11.26 -4.91
CA ARG A 217 -3.23 12.69 -5.29
C ARG A 217 -2.74 12.97 -6.73
N GLY A 218 -2.33 11.92 -7.43
CA GLY A 218 -1.84 11.99 -8.81
C GLY A 218 -0.37 12.38 -8.96
N TYR A 219 0.44 12.39 -7.89
CA TYR A 219 1.89 12.52 -8.01
C TYR A 219 2.52 11.28 -8.65
N LYS A 220 3.64 11.49 -9.35
CA LYS A 220 4.42 10.43 -9.98
C LYS A 220 5.88 10.55 -9.55
N TYR A 221 6.55 9.44 -9.33
CA TYR A 221 7.93 9.43 -8.86
C TYR A 221 8.83 8.71 -9.84
N LYS A 222 10.06 9.22 -9.99
CA LYS A 222 11.11 8.61 -10.80
C LYS A 222 12.39 8.46 -9.99
N ILE A 223 13.15 7.41 -10.31
CA ILE A 223 14.49 7.21 -9.76
C ILE A 223 15.44 8.11 -10.53
N VAL A 224 16.27 8.87 -9.81
CA VAL A 224 17.37 9.67 -10.36
C VAL A 224 18.70 9.21 -9.78
N ASP A 225 19.79 9.56 -10.44
CA ASP A 225 21.11 9.35 -9.88
C ASP A 225 21.40 10.43 -8.82
N ILE A 226 22.05 10.03 -7.73
CA ILE A 226 22.59 10.99 -6.76
C ILE A 226 23.83 11.61 -7.38
N ASP A 227 23.69 12.86 -7.78
CA ASP A 227 24.68 13.73 -8.42
C ASP A 227 24.92 15.01 -7.58
N SER A 228 25.65 15.97 -8.14
CA SER A 228 25.97 17.24 -7.48
C SER A 228 24.76 18.14 -7.19
N SER A 229 23.55 17.77 -7.60
CA SER A 229 22.30 18.50 -7.31
C SER A 229 21.65 18.10 -5.98
N PHE A 230 22.20 17.11 -5.29
CA PHE A 230 21.82 16.66 -3.94
C PHE A 230 22.58 17.41 -2.84
N PRO A 231 22.15 17.31 -1.56
CA PRO A 231 22.96 17.77 -0.43
C PRO A 231 24.39 17.24 -0.53
N GLU A 232 25.37 18.13 -0.35
CA GLU A 232 26.78 17.79 -0.52
C GLU A 232 27.20 16.66 0.43
N PHE A 233 26.64 16.64 1.64
CA PHE A 233 26.87 15.57 2.59
C PHE A 233 26.36 14.20 2.11
N ILE A 234 25.20 14.14 1.45
CA ILE A 234 24.68 12.88 0.87
C ILE A 234 25.61 12.41 -0.25
N VAL A 235 26.05 13.31 -1.12
CA VAL A 235 26.92 12.98 -2.26
C VAL A 235 28.25 12.39 -1.76
N LYS A 236 28.87 13.03 -0.76
CA LYS A 236 30.13 12.55 -0.17
C LYS A 236 30.00 11.24 0.61
N ASN A 237 28.82 10.98 1.18
CA ASN A 237 28.57 9.82 2.06
C ASN A 237 27.59 8.81 1.43
N LYS A 238 27.54 8.73 0.10
CA LYS A 238 26.56 7.90 -0.63
C LYS A 238 26.56 6.44 -0.19
N GLU A 239 27.73 5.87 0.11
CA GLU A 239 27.87 4.48 0.57
C GLU A 239 27.22 4.25 1.94
N LYS A 240 27.29 5.22 2.85
CA LYS A 240 26.68 5.15 4.18
C LYS A 240 25.15 5.09 4.13
N TYR A 241 24.56 5.74 3.14
CA TYR A 241 23.11 5.80 2.94
C TYR A 241 22.61 4.82 1.88
N ASN A 242 23.42 3.82 1.53
CA ASN A 242 23.13 2.90 0.43
C ASN A 242 21.79 2.14 0.58
N GLN A 243 21.32 1.92 1.80
CA GLN A 243 20.01 1.34 2.13
C GLN A 243 18.83 2.29 1.90
N LEU A 244 19.08 3.59 1.88
CA LEU A 244 18.09 4.65 1.62
C LEU A 244 18.08 5.09 0.15
N ILE A 245 18.90 4.47 -0.68
CA ILE A 245 19.03 4.76 -2.11
C ILE A 245 18.44 3.57 -2.87
N LEU A 246 17.43 3.83 -3.70
CA LEU A 246 16.96 2.84 -4.65
C LEU A 246 18.05 2.60 -5.68
N LYS A 247 18.76 1.47 -5.53
CA LYS A 247 19.62 0.96 -6.58
C LYS A 247 18.76 0.67 -7.79
N ASN A 248 19.15 1.27 -8.90
CA ASN A 248 18.60 1.06 -10.23
C ASN A 248 18.15 -0.42 -10.38
N ILE A 249 16.96 -0.64 -10.95
CA ILE A 249 16.34 -1.95 -11.31
C ILE A 249 17.28 -2.82 -12.20
N SER A 250 18.51 -2.39 -12.44
CA SER A 250 19.67 -3.11 -12.96
C SER A 250 19.91 -4.51 -12.39
N ILE A 251 19.58 -4.82 -11.12
CA ILE A 251 19.64 -6.20 -10.60
C ILE A 251 18.56 -7.05 -11.29
N LEU A 252 17.34 -6.53 -11.43
CA LEU A 252 16.26 -7.16 -12.20
C LEU A 252 16.63 -7.25 -13.69
N HIS A 253 17.34 -6.27 -14.27
CA HIS A 253 17.84 -6.33 -15.67
C HIS A 253 19.02 -7.31 -15.87
N LYS A 254 19.92 -7.47 -14.89
CA LYS A 254 21.00 -8.47 -14.91
C LYS A 254 20.45 -9.90 -14.75
N ILE A 255 19.46 -10.08 -13.86
CA ILE A 255 18.71 -11.34 -13.71
C ILE A 255 17.96 -11.64 -15.02
N LYS A 256 17.30 -10.64 -15.64
CA LYS A 256 16.63 -10.74 -16.95
C LYS A 256 17.58 -11.24 -18.05
N ASN A 257 18.80 -10.73 -18.13
CA ASN A 257 19.78 -11.16 -19.15
C ASN A 257 20.45 -12.51 -18.86
N ALA A 258 20.67 -12.87 -17.58
CA ALA A 258 21.19 -14.19 -17.19
C ALA A 258 20.16 -15.31 -17.44
N VAL A 259 18.88 -15.05 -17.18
CA VAL A 259 17.75 -15.97 -17.43
C VAL A 259 17.46 -16.12 -18.93
N ILE A 260 17.65 -15.08 -19.75
CA ILE A 260 17.52 -15.18 -21.22
C ILE A 260 18.64 -16.03 -21.83
N LYS A 261 19.86 -16.00 -21.26
CA LYS A 261 20.97 -16.87 -21.70
C LYS A 261 20.80 -18.33 -21.28
N SER A 262 20.19 -18.61 -20.12
CA SER A 262 19.96 -20.00 -19.67
C SER A 262 18.82 -20.72 -20.40
N LYS A 263 17.88 -19.99 -21.02
CA LYS A 263 16.72 -20.56 -21.75
C LYS A 263 17.03 -21.09 -23.17
N ARG A 264 18.29 -21.11 -23.62
CA ARG A 264 18.67 -21.70 -24.93
C ARG A 264 19.00 -23.20 -24.90
N HIS A 265 19.17 -23.78 -23.72
CA HIS A 265 19.25 -25.23 -23.55
C HIS A 265 18.31 -25.62 -22.42
N ASP A 266 17.08 -25.99 -22.77
CA ASP A 266 16.40 -27.17 -22.22
C ASP A 266 14.97 -27.24 -22.75
N LYS A 267 14.85 -27.92 -23.88
CA LYS A 267 13.62 -28.59 -24.30
C LYS A 267 13.59 -29.91 -23.53
N LYS A 268 12.75 -29.96 -22.49
CA LYS A 268 12.07 -31.12 -21.89
C LYS A 268 11.93 -30.83 -20.41
N TYR A 269 10.71 -30.55 -19.94
CA TYR A 269 10.29 -31.13 -18.67
C TYR A 269 8.78 -31.38 -18.74
N VAL A 270 8.48 -32.66 -18.55
CA VAL A 270 7.19 -33.33 -18.51
C VAL A 270 6.58 -33.16 -17.12
N ASP A 271 5.26 -33.28 -17.08
CA ASP A 271 4.36 -33.47 -15.94
C ASP A 271 4.99 -33.88 -14.61
N THR A 272 4.71 -33.09 -13.57
CA THR A 272 4.15 -33.51 -12.27
C THR A 272 4.00 -32.26 -11.40
N ILE A 273 2.79 -31.73 -11.26
CA ILE A 273 2.46 -30.84 -10.14
C ILE A 273 1.58 -31.65 -9.20
N THR A 274 2.16 -32.08 -8.09
CA THR A 274 1.47 -32.72 -6.97
C THR A 274 0.40 -31.76 -6.41
N PRO A 275 -0.85 -32.23 -6.20
CA PRO A 275 -1.96 -31.37 -5.79
C PRO A 275 -1.91 -31.12 -4.29
N ILE A 276 -1.93 -29.84 -3.88
CA ILE A 276 -2.28 -29.45 -2.51
C ILE A 276 -3.10 -28.17 -2.58
N ASN A 277 -4.43 -28.31 -2.64
CA ASN A 277 -5.43 -27.61 -1.80
C ASN A 277 -6.85 -28.06 -2.16
N GLU A 278 -7.12 -29.38 -2.17
CA GLU A 278 -8.31 -29.92 -2.86
C GLU A 278 -9.66 -29.41 -2.31
N ASN A 279 -9.74 -28.82 -1.10
CA ASN A 279 -11.03 -28.41 -0.53
C ASN A 279 -10.97 -27.14 0.35
N ALA A 280 -10.42 -26.03 -0.16
CA ALA A 280 -10.33 -24.74 0.56
C ALA A 280 -11.70 -24.16 1.00
N VAL A 281 -12.79 -24.64 0.43
CA VAL A 281 -14.18 -24.32 0.85
C VAL A 281 -14.45 -24.75 2.30
N MET A 282 -13.78 -25.81 2.76
CA MET A 282 -14.03 -26.44 4.07
C MET A 282 -13.61 -25.54 5.24
N ASP A 283 -12.59 -24.71 5.06
CA ASP A 283 -12.09 -23.78 6.08
C ASP A 283 -13.16 -22.76 6.51
N PHE A 284 -14.21 -22.61 5.71
CA PHE A 284 -15.28 -21.63 5.90
C PHE A 284 -16.63 -22.27 6.22
N ILE A 285 -16.71 -23.59 6.40
CA ILE A 285 -17.93 -24.24 6.89
C ILE A 285 -17.92 -24.19 8.43
N SER A 286 -18.98 -23.65 9.02
CA SER A 286 -19.09 -23.56 10.49
C SER A 286 -19.11 -24.97 11.11
N PRO A 287 -18.40 -25.20 12.24
CA PRO A 287 -18.36 -26.49 12.93
C PRO A 287 -19.67 -26.91 13.61
N THR A 288 -20.69 -26.04 13.64
CA THR A 288 -22.02 -26.33 14.20
C THR A 288 -22.98 -26.82 13.12
N SER A 289 -23.95 -27.65 13.48
CA SER A 289 -25.07 -28.14 12.64
C SER A 289 -25.49 -27.18 11.53
N ALA A 290 -25.05 -27.42 10.30
CA ALA A 290 -25.29 -26.52 9.17
C ALA A 290 -26.29 -27.14 8.19
N LYS A 291 -27.25 -26.33 7.72
CA LYS A 291 -28.08 -26.61 6.54
C LYS A 291 -27.35 -26.09 5.32
N ILE A 292 -26.90 -26.99 4.45
CA ILE A 292 -26.05 -26.66 3.31
C ILE A 292 -26.82 -26.86 2.00
N LEU A 293 -26.71 -25.86 1.11
CA LEU A 293 -27.09 -26.00 -0.29
C LEU A 293 -25.83 -26.03 -1.15
N GLU A 294 -25.58 -27.13 -1.86
CA GLU A 294 -24.60 -27.17 -2.95
C GLU A 294 -25.31 -26.81 -4.26
N VAL A 295 -24.77 -25.83 -4.97
CA VAL A 295 -25.23 -25.44 -6.30
C VAL A 295 -24.15 -25.84 -7.29
N GLY A 296 -24.38 -26.92 -8.05
CA GLY A 296 -23.42 -27.47 -9.01
C GLY A 296 -23.25 -28.98 -8.92
N ILE A 297 -22.30 -29.49 -9.70
CA ILE A 297 -21.94 -30.91 -9.70
C ILE A 297 -20.47 -31.01 -9.28
N SER A 298 -20.25 -31.17 -7.98
CA SER A 298 -18.93 -31.50 -7.43
C SER A 298 -18.94 -32.96 -7.00
N GLU A 299 -18.10 -33.79 -7.64
CA GLU A 299 -17.98 -35.20 -7.24
C GLU A 299 -17.33 -35.31 -5.86
N GLY A 300 -17.94 -36.04 -4.93
CA GLY A 300 -17.38 -36.34 -3.60
C GLY A 300 -17.49 -35.25 -2.54
N LEU A 301 -17.93 -34.02 -2.87
CA LEU A 301 -17.98 -32.91 -1.91
C LEU A 301 -18.88 -33.22 -0.70
N LYS A 302 -20.04 -33.84 -0.93
CA LYS A 302 -20.98 -34.26 0.12
C LYS A 302 -20.34 -35.22 1.13
N GLU A 303 -19.60 -36.22 0.64
CA GLU A 303 -18.95 -37.24 1.48
C GLU A 303 -17.86 -36.59 2.35
N ILE A 304 -17.09 -35.68 1.77
CA ILE A 304 -16.03 -34.96 2.47
C ILE A 304 -16.61 -34.04 3.56
N ILE A 305 -17.67 -33.29 3.26
CA ILE A 305 -18.34 -32.42 4.25
C ILE A 305 -18.89 -33.27 5.41
N ASN A 306 -19.60 -34.36 5.10
CA ASN A 306 -20.15 -35.25 6.12
C ASN A 306 -19.08 -35.93 6.99
N SER A 307 -17.85 -36.11 6.47
CA SER A 307 -16.74 -36.67 7.25
C SER A 307 -16.15 -35.70 8.28
N LYS A 308 -16.36 -34.39 8.11
CA LYS A 308 -15.72 -33.33 8.91
C LYS A 308 -16.69 -32.53 9.77
N PHE A 309 -17.96 -32.47 9.37
CA PHE A 309 -18.96 -31.60 9.99
C PHE A 309 -20.24 -32.37 10.28
N MET A 310 -20.92 -32.01 11.37
CA MET A 310 -22.26 -32.50 11.65
C MET A 310 -23.25 -31.71 10.79
N ILE A 311 -23.76 -32.32 9.72
CA ILE A 311 -24.71 -31.68 8.79
C ILE A 311 -26.13 -32.10 9.12
N THR A 312 -27.03 -31.13 9.35
CA THR A 312 -28.44 -31.39 9.65
C THR A 312 -29.29 -31.52 8.40
N ASP A 313 -28.92 -30.82 7.32
CA ASP A 313 -29.57 -30.95 6.02
C ASP A 313 -28.59 -30.60 4.90
N TYR A 314 -28.65 -31.36 3.80
CA TYR A 314 -27.77 -31.20 2.65
C TYR A 314 -28.56 -31.37 1.36
N ILE A 315 -28.73 -30.30 0.62
CA ILE A 315 -29.41 -30.30 -0.67
C ILE A 315 -28.38 -29.98 -1.74
N ASN A 316 -28.28 -30.83 -2.77
CA ASN A 316 -27.52 -30.53 -3.98
C ASN A 316 -28.53 -30.22 -5.09
N ILE A 317 -28.33 -29.10 -5.78
CA ILE A 317 -29.02 -28.79 -7.02
C ILE A 317 -28.04 -28.75 -8.18
N ASN A 318 -28.40 -29.46 -9.24
CA ASN A 318 -27.67 -29.41 -10.49
C ASN A 318 -28.21 -28.26 -11.36
N VAL A 319 -27.34 -27.33 -11.70
CA VAL A 319 -27.66 -26.15 -12.53
C VAL A 319 -26.93 -26.16 -13.89
N ARG A 320 -26.46 -27.32 -14.37
CA ARG A 320 -25.81 -27.43 -15.70
C ARG A 320 -26.78 -27.11 -16.84
N ASN A 321 -26.24 -26.46 -17.88
CA ASN A 321 -26.84 -26.21 -19.20
C ASN A 321 -28.19 -25.48 -19.24
N LEU A 322 -28.13 -24.16 -19.11
CA LEU A 322 -29.19 -23.27 -19.62
C LEU A 322 -28.87 -22.88 -21.06
N PHE A 323 -29.06 -23.79 -22.02
CA PHE A 323 -29.06 -23.35 -23.42
C PHE A 323 -30.07 -22.20 -23.57
N PRO A 324 -29.80 -21.18 -24.40
CA PRO A 324 -30.75 -20.07 -24.62
C PRO A 324 -32.12 -20.51 -25.17
N HIS A 325 -32.33 -21.81 -25.45
CA HIS A 325 -33.56 -22.39 -25.99
C HIS A 325 -34.21 -23.50 -25.13
N GLU A 326 -33.68 -23.84 -23.96
CA GLU A 326 -34.39 -24.74 -23.00
C GLU A 326 -34.70 -23.99 -21.70
N SER A 327 -35.70 -23.12 -21.80
CA SER A 327 -36.41 -22.60 -20.62
C SER A 327 -37.19 -23.74 -19.98
N ASN A 328 -36.80 -24.21 -18.79
CA ASN A 328 -37.70 -24.21 -17.61
C ASN A 328 -37.26 -25.09 -16.42
N ASN A 329 -36.44 -26.14 -16.54
CA ASN A 329 -36.40 -27.11 -15.43
C ASN A 329 -35.48 -26.78 -14.23
N SER A 330 -34.40 -26.00 -14.38
CA SER A 330 -33.41 -25.83 -13.29
C SER A 330 -33.67 -24.64 -12.37
N TYR A 331 -34.14 -23.49 -12.88
CA TYR A 331 -34.51 -22.34 -12.06
C TYR A 331 -35.76 -22.60 -11.20
N GLU A 332 -36.72 -23.34 -11.74
CA GLU A 332 -37.88 -23.83 -10.99
C GLU A 332 -37.47 -24.65 -9.76
N THR A 333 -36.30 -25.30 -9.81
CA THR A 333 -35.79 -26.09 -8.68
C THR A 333 -35.28 -25.18 -7.55
N ILE A 334 -34.59 -24.07 -7.87
CA ILE A 334 -34.19 -23.07 -6.85
C ILE A 334 -35.42 -22.43 -6.22
N GLU A 335 -36.44 -22.10 -7.02
CA GLU A 335 -37.66 -21.47 -6.55
C GLU A 335 -38.44 -22.35 -5.55
N LYS A 336 -38.41 -23.67 -5.74
CA LYS A 336 -39.01 -24.66 -4.84
C LYS A 336 -38.27 -24.83 -3.51
N LEU A 337 -37.05 -24.30 -3.37
CA LEU A 337 -36.30 -24.37 -2.11
C LEU A 337 -36.86 -23.38 -1.07
N PRO A 338 -36.80 -23.72 0.23
CA PRO A 338 -37.27 -22.84 1.29
C PRO A 338 -36.42 -21.55 1.36
N ASP A 339 -37.11 -20.42 1.55
CA ASP A 339 -36.47 -19.13 1.83
C ASP A 339 -35.94 -19.07 3.28
N ASN A 340 -34.92 -18.25 3.51
CA ASN A 340 -34.31 -18.03 4.84
C ASN A 340 -33.90 -19.31 5.58
N TYR A 341 -33.47 -20.34 4.86
CA TYR A 341 -33.29 -21.68 5.42
C TYR A 341 -31.83 -22.10 5.57
N PHE A 342 -31.00 -21.85 4.56
CA PHE A 342 -29.63 -22.36 4.53
C PHE A 342 -28.66 -21.47 5.28
N ASP A 343 -27.74 -22.11 6.03
CA ASP A 343 -26.64 -21.46 6.73
C ASP A 343 -25.45 -21.19 5.79
N CYS A 344 -25.24 -22.09 4.82
CA CYS A 344 -24.15 -21.99 3.87
C CYS A 344 -24.63 -22.46 2.49
N ILE A 345 -24.31 -21.68 1.46
CA ILE A 345 -24.49 -22.09 0.07
C ILE A 345 -23.13 -22.21 -0.60
N ILE A 346 -22.86 -23.34 -1.26
CA ILE A 346 -21.56 -23.65 -1.86
C ILE A 346 -21.67 -23.64 -3.40
N LEU A 347 -20.80 -22.88 -4.04
CA LEU A 347 -20.60 -22.87 -5.50
C LEU A 347 -19.13 -23.19 -5.81
N ASP A 348 -18.79 -24.46 -5.88
CA ASP A 348 -17.43 -24.90 -6.20
C ASP A 348 -17.23 -24.98 -7.72
N GLU A 349 -16.49 -24.02 -8.27
CA GLU A 349 -16.27 -23.81 -9.72
C GLU A 349 -17.54 -23.68 -10.59
N THR A 350 -18.73 -23.66 -9.97
CA THR A 350 -20.03 -23.60 -10.65
C THR A 350 -20.25 -22.26 -11.35
N LEU A 351 -19.78 -21.15 -10.77
CA LEU A 351 -20.09 -19.80 -11.28
C LEU A 351 -19.64 -19.62 -12.75
N SER A 352 -18.54 -20.27 -13.14
CA SER A 352 -18.00 -20.28 -14.51
C SER A 352 -18.79 -21.10 -15.53
N GLN A 353 -19.70 -21.95 -15.04
CA GLN A 353 -20.55 -22.84 -15.84
C GLN A 353 -21.96 -22.26 -16.06
N LEU A 354 -22.27 -21.09 -15.46
CA LEU A 354 -23.59 -20.46 -15.52
C LEU A 354 -23.70 -19.44 -16.66
N TYR A 355 -24.83 -19.42 -17.36
CA TYR A 355 -25.09 -18.42 -18.39
C TYR A 355 -25.30 -17.01 -17.80
N ASN A 356 -26.07 -16.91 -16.71
CA ASN A 356 -26.33 -15.66 -15.99
C ASN A 356 -25.97 -15.79 -14.49
N PRO A 357 -24.67 -15.66 -14.14
CA PRO A 357 -24.20 -15.84 -12.77
C PRO A 357 -24.84 -14.89 -11.76
N ALA A 358 -25.02 -13.62 -12.11
CA ALA A 358 -25.59 -12.62 -11.19
C ALA A 358 -27.06 -12.91 -10.85
N GLU A 359 -27.84 -13.40 -11.81
CA GLU A 359 -29.23 -13.79 -11.58
C GLU A 359 -29.34 -15.01 -10.66
N VAL A 360 -28.47 -16.02 -10.86
CA VAL A 360 -28.43 -17.19 -9.96
C VAL A 360 -28.06 -16.76 -8.56
N LEU A 361 -27.03 -15.91 -8.40
CA LEU A 361 -26.66 -15.35 -7.10
C LEU A 361 -27.86 -14.61 -6.46
N ASN A 362 -28.59 -13.79 -7.22
CA ASN A 362 -29.78 -13.11 -6.71
C ASN A 362 -30.90 -14.07 -6.28
N LYS A 363 -31.12 -15.17 -7.03
CA LYS A 363 -32.15 -16.18 -6.68
C LYS A 363 -31.80 -16.98 -5.43
N ILE A 364 -30.52 -17.36 -5.24
CA ILE A 364 -30.09 -18.07 -4.02
C ILE A 364 -30.02 -17.15 -2.80
N LYS A 365 -30.03 -15.83 -3.01
CA LYS A 365 -29.99 -14.82 -1.93
C LYS A 365 -31.15 -14.93 -0.96
N SER A 366 -32.37 -15.18 -1.46
CA SER A 366 -33.55 -15.36 -0.60
C SER A 366 -33.52 -16.67 0.19
N LYS A 367 -32.70 -17.64 -0.23
CA LYS A 367 -32.58 -18.97 0.37
C LYS A 367 -31.65 -18.97 1.58
N LEU A 368 -30.75 -17.99 1.68
CA LEU A 368 -29.89 -17.79 2.84
C LEU A 368 -30.67 -17.26 4.04
N ASN A 369 -30.40 -17.82 5.21
CA ASN A 369 -30.87 -17.22 6.46
C ASN A 369 -30.08 -15.93 6.80
N ARG A 370 -30.54 -15.19 7.83
CA ARG A 370 -29.97 -13.89 8.23
C ARG A 370 -28.46 -13.91 8.50
N ASN A 371 -27.93 -15.02 8.97
CA ASN A 371 -26.50 -15.16 9.29
C ASN A 371 -25.72 -15.96 8.24
N GLY A 372 -26.42 -16.46 7.23
CA GLY A 372 -25.86 -17.32 6.22
C GLY A 372 -24.92 -16.59 5.27
N TYR A 373 -24.10 -17.38 4.59
CA TYR A 373 -23.10 -16.90 3.65
C TYR A 373 -22.99 -17.85 2.46
N VAL A 374 -22.42 -17.35 1.37
CA VAL A 374 -22.10 -18.15 0.18
C VAL A 374 -20.59 -18.32 0.13
N VAL A 375 -20.13 -19.55 -0.04
CA VAL A 375 -18.72 -19.87 -0.30
C VAL A 375 -18.60 -20.33 -1.75
N MET A 376 -17.66 -19.75 -2.49
CA MET A 376 -17.47 -20.12 -3.88
C MET A 376 -16.00 -20.15 -4.29
N THR A 377 -15.67 -21.05 -5.21
CA THR A 377 -14.39 -21.02 -5.92
C THR A 377 -14.64 -20.65 -7.37
N VAL A 378 -13.79 -19.80 -7.95
CA VAL A 378 -13.97 -19.31 -9.31
C VAL A 378 -12.62 -19.34 -10.05
N PRO A 379 -12.53 -20.04 -11.19
CA PRO A 379 -11.33 -20.04 -12.03
C PRO A 379 -10.94 -18.62 -12.47
N ASN A 380 -9.65 -18.32 -12.42
CA ASN A 380 -9.12 -17.01 -12.78
C ASN A 380 -8.57 -17.04 -14.21
N LEU A 381 -9.27 -16.42 -15.17
CA LEU A 381 -8.82 -16.34 -16.56
C LEU A 381 -7.43 -15.71 -16.69
N ARG A 382 -7.07 -14.82 -15.77
CA ARG A 382 -5.77 -14.14 -15.78
C ARG A 382 -4.64 -14.99 -15.22
N TYR A 383 -4.90 -16.20 -14.72
CA TYR A 383 -3.84 -17.09 -14.25
C TYR A 383 -2.75 -17.25 -15.31
N THR A 384 -1.49 -17.18 -14.87
CA THR A 384 -0.29 -17.18 -15.72
C THR A 384 -0.33 -18.21 -16.85
N ILE A 385 -0.80 -19.44 -16.61
CA ILE A 385 -0.86 -20.50 -17.64
C ILE A 385 -1.87 -20.12 -18.74
N ALA A 386 -3.09 -19.74 -18.36
CA ALA A 386 -4.13 -19.30 -19.30
C ALA A 386 -3.69 -18.03 -20.05
N LEU A 387 -3.13 -17.06 -19.33
CA LEU A 387 -2.65 -15.81 -19.91
C LEU A 387 -1.52 -16.04 -20.92
N ASN A 388 -0.61 -16.98 -20.63
CA ASN A 388 0.49 -17.33 -21.55
C ASN A 388 -0.02 -17.99 -22.83
N GLN A 389 -1.05 -18.82 -22.74
CA GLN A 389 -1.69 -19.42 -23.91
C GLN A 389 -2.31 -18.33 -24.80
N ILE A 390 -3.03 -17.39 -24.20
CA ILE A 390 -3.69 -16.31 -24.95
C ILE A 390 -2.67 -15.35 -25.55
N ILE A 391 -1.68 -14.89 -24.78
CA ILE A 391 -0.75 -13.83 -25.23
C ILE A 391 0.35 -14.38 -26.13
N PHE A 392 1.04 -15.44 -25.70
CA PHE A 392 2.25 -15.91 -26.38
C PHE A 392 1.96 -17.01 -27.40
N LYS A 393 1.02 -17.93 -27.10
CA LYS A 393 0.58 -18.94 -28.08
C LYS A 393 -0.49 -18.40 -29.03
N LYS A 394 -1.09 -17.24 -28.72
CA LYS A 394 -2.15 -16.61 -29.52
C LYS A 394 -3.33 -17.55 -29.73
N ASP A 395 -3.64 -18.34 -28.71
CA ASP A 395 -4.60 -19.43 -28.79
C ASP A 395 -5.62 -19.33 -27.65
N PHE A 396 -6.88 -19.59 -27.95
CA PHE A 396 -7.99 -19.71 -27.00
C PHE A 396 -8.68 -21.07 -27.19
N LYS A 397 -7.88 -22.12 -27.29
CA LYS A 397 -8.38 -23.48 -27.45
C LYS A 397 -8.94 -24.01 -26.13
N TYR A 398 -10.19 -24.45 -26.20
CA TYR A 398 -10.84 -25.19 -25.13
C TYR A 398 -10.23 -26.59 -24.96
N ALA A 399 -10.16 -27.03 -23.71
CA ALA A 399 -9.69 -28.36 -23.31
C ALA A 399 -10.72 -29.07 -22.41
N ASP A 400 -10.51 -30.35 -22.11
CA ASP A 400 -11.41 -31.08 -21.22
C ASP A 400 -11.28 -30.64 -19.75
N THR A 401 -10.09 -30.15 -19.37
CA THR A 401 -9.75 -29.70 -18.01
C THR A 401 -9.10 -28.32 -18.00
N GLY A 402 -9.03 -27.70 -16.81
CA GLY A 402 -8.38 -26.40 -16.59
C GLY A 402 -9.30 -25.19 -16.78
N ILE A 403 -8.70 -24.00 -16.79
CA ILE A 403 -9.44 -22.72 -16.76
C ILE A 403 -10.25 -22.49 -18.04
N ILE A 404 -9.68 -22.80 -19.21
CA ILE A 404 -10.35 -22.76 -20.51
C ILE A 404 -10.91 -24.16 -20.83
N SER A 405 -11.73 -24.68 -19.93
CA SER A 405 -12.38 -25.99 -20.07
C SER A 405 -13.68 -25.89 -20.88
N ASN A 406 -14.04 -26.94 -21.62
CA ASN A 406 -15.34 -27.13 -22.27
C ASN A 406 -16.54 -26.96 -21.32
N LYS A 407 -16.33 -27.07 -20.00
CA LYS A 407 -17.35 -26.84 -18.97
C LYS A 407 -17.58 -25.35 -18.68
N ASN A 408 -16.59 -24.50 -18.93
CA ASN A 408 -16.61 -23.09 -18.55
C ASN A 408 -17.10 -22.21 -19.70
N ILE A 409 -18.30 -21.66 -19.56
CA ILE A 409 -18.93 -20.76 -20.54
C ILE A 409 -18.84 -19.28 -20.13
N ARG A 410 -18.36 -19.01 -18.92
CA ARG A 410 -18.04 -17.68 -18.39
C ARG A 410 -16.63 -17.68 -17.81
N PHE A 411 -15.93 -16.57 -18.03
CA PHE A 411 -14.58 -16.38 -17.56
C PHE A 411 -14.48 -15.17 -16.65
N PHE A 412 -13.72 -15.30 -15.56
CA PHE A 412 -13.62 -14.26 -14.55
C PHE A 412 -12.19 -13.79 -14.36
N THR A 413 -12.05 -12.49 -14.21
CA THR A 413 -10.90 -11.84 -13.59
C THR A 413 -11.27 -11.51 -12.14
N ARG A 414 -10.29 -11.15 -11.30
CA ARG A 414 -10.58 -10.67 -9.93
C ARG A 414 -11.62 -9.55 -9.92
N ARG A 415 -11.49 -8.58 -10.84
CA ARG A 415 -12.40 -7.43 -10.95
C ARG A 415 -13.79 -7.84 -11.42
N SER A 416 -13.89 -8.64 -12.49
CA SER A 416 -15.21 -9.03 -13.02
C SER A 416 -15.98 -9.97 -12.08
N LEU A 417 -15.28 -10.76 -11.25
CA LEU A 417 -15.89 -11.51 -10.16
C LEU A 417 -16.50 -10.57 -9.11
N PHE A 418 -15.72 -9.60 -8.64
CA PHE A 418 -16.19 -8.60 -7.68
C PHE A 418 -17.39 -7.80 -8.20
N ASP A 419 -17.34 -7.34 -9.45
CA ASP A 419 -18.44 -6.63 -10.10
C ASP A 419 -19.71 -7.49 -10.25
N THR A 420 -19.56 -8.81 -10.39
CA THR A 420 -20.69 -9.75 -10.47
C THR A 420 -21.35 -9.96 -9.12
N ILE A 421 -20.54 -10.09 -8.06
CA ILE A 421 -21.01 -10.21 -6.67
C ILE A 421 -21.76 -8.94 -6.24
N ASN A 422 -21.18 -7.76 -6.50
CA ASN A 422 -21.80 -6.49 -6.13
C ASN A 422 -23.11 -6.24 -6.86
N ARG A 423 -23.21 -6.60 -8.15
CA ARG A 423 -24.47 -6.49 -8.92
C ARG A 423 -25.56 -7.43 -8.39
N ALA A 424 -25.19 -8.57 -7.83
CA ALA A 424 -26.12 -9.45 -7.12
C ALA A 424 -26.47 -8.94 -5.70
N GLY A 425 -25.91 -7.80 -5.29
CA GLY A 425 -26.20 -7.12 -4.03
C GLY A 425 -25.58 -7.79 -2.81
N TYR A 426 -24.48 -8.50 -2.95
CA TYR A 426 -23.77 -9.13 -1.84
C TYR A 426 -22.56 -8.30 -1.39
N PHE A 427 -22.21 -8.42 -0.11
CA PHE A 427 -20.95 -7.92 0.43
C PHE A 427 -19.90 -9.04 0.44
N THR A 428 -18.68 -8.70 0.02
CA THR A 428 -17.55 -9.64 0.05
C THR A 428 -16.90 -9.64 1.44
N ILE A 429 -16.95 -10.77 2.15
CA ILE A 429 -16.28 -10.96 3.44
C ILE A 429 -14.82 -11.37 3.22
N THR A 430 -14.56 -12.25 2.24
CA THR A 430 -13.22 -12.77 1.97
C THR A 430 -13.04 -13.00 0.49
N LEU A 431 -11.86 -12.67 -0.04
CA LEU A 431 -11.45 -12.96 -1.42
C LEU A 431 -9.96 -13.34 -1.46
N LYS A 432 -9.69 -14.65 -1.41
CA LYS A 432 -8.36 -15.24 -1.30
C LYS A 432 -7.97 -15.94 -2.60
N GLY A 433 -6.73 -15.80 -3.05
CA GLY A 433 -6.20 -16.58 -4.16
C GLY A 433 -5.82 -18.00 -3.71
N LEU A 434 -6.13 -19.00 -4.54
CA LEU A 434 -5.75 -20.40 -4.33
C LEU A 434 -4.76 -20.86 -5.40
N ASN A 435 -4.02 -21.92 -5.09
CA ASN A 435 -3.05 -22.56 -5.98
C ASN A 435 -2.11 -21.53 -6.61
N PRO A 436 -1.27 -20.86 -5.80
CA PRO A 436 -0.35 -19.85 -6.30
C PRO A 436 0.70 -20.48 -7.21
N ASP A 437 0.92 -19.88 -8.38
CA ASP A 437 2.10 -20.09 -9.18
C ASP A 437 3.30 -19.42 -8.49
N ASN A 438 4.16 -20.25 -7.93
CA ASN A 438 5.42 -19.83 -7.33
C ASN A 438 6.59 -19.98 -8.31
N SER A 439 6.31 -20.21 -9.60
CA SER A 439 7.33 -20.31 -10.63
C SER A 439 8.09 -18.99 -10.76
N LEU A 440 9.38 -19.14 -11.05
CA LEU A 440 10.23 -18.02 -11.39
C LEU A 440 9.72 -17.28 -12.65
N ASP A 441 9.06 -18.00 -13.56
CA ASP A 441 8.51 -17.42 -14.79
C ASP A 441 7.37 -16.44 -14.51
N TYR A 442 6.42 -16.81 -13.64
CA TYR A 442 5.41 -15.87 -13.14
C TYR A 442 6.05 -14.70 -12.39
N ALA A 443 6.97 -14.97 -11.45
CA ALA A 443 7.60 -13.92 -10.66
C ALA A 443 8.31 -12.88 -11.56
N VAL A 444 9.00 -13.33 -12.60
CA VAL A 444 9.67 -12.47 -13.58
C VAL A 444 8.65 -11.70 -14.43
N LYS A 445 7.61 -12.36 -14.96
CA LYS A 445 6.59 -11.69 -15.78
C LYS A 445 5.85 -10.63 -14.98
N ASN A 446 5.44 -10.96 -13.76
CA ASN A 446 4.78 -10.03 -12.86
C ASN A 446 5.67 -8.82 -12.57
N ALA A 447 6.94 -9.05 -12.25
CA ALA A 447 7.91 -7.98 -12.07
C ALA A 447 8.10 -7.11 -13.33
N LEU A 448 8.20 -7.72 -14.52
CA LEU A 448 8.31 -7.00 -15.79
C LEU A 448 7.09 -6.14 -16.12
N THR A 449 5.92 -6.55 -15.63
CA THR A 449 4.68 -5.78 -15.74
C THR A 449 4.45 -4.86 -14.55
N PHE A 450 5.48 -4.55 -13.74
CA PHE A 450 5.32 -3.63 -12.61
C PHE A 450 4.28 -4.14 -11.60
N ASN A 451 4.32 -5.45 -11.32
CA ASN A 451 3.36 -6.19 -10.50
C ASN A 451 1.88 -6.08 -10.95
N ASN A 452 1.59 -5.58 -12.16
CA ASN A 452 0.22 -5.50 -12.68
C ASN A 452 -0.40 -6.88 -12.99
N LEU A 453 0.37 -7.96 -12.86
CA LEU A 453 -0.09 -9.34 -12.97
C LEU A 453 -0.22 -10.01 -11.58
N TYR A 454 -0.30 -9.27 -10.47
CA TYR A 454 -0.38 -9.84 -9.12
C TYR A 454 -1.56 -10.82 -8.96
N ASP A 455 -2.67 -10.52 -9.63
CA ASP A 455 -3.86 -11.37 -9.65
C ASP A 455 -3.66 -12.63 -10.50
N CYS A 456 -2.69 -12.63 -11.42
CA CYS A 456 -2.34 -13.75 -12.31
C CYS A 456 -1.56 -14.85 -11.58
N LYS A 457 -1.15 -14.62 -10.32
CA LYS A 457 -0.48 -15.62 -9.47
C LYS A 457 -1.36 -16.84 -9.21
N HIS A 458 -2.66 -16.64 -9.02
CA HIS A 458 -3.52 -17.66 -8.44
C HIS A 458 -4.39 -18.29 -9.53
N GLU A 459 -4.48 -19.62 -9.53
CA GLU A 459 -5.27 -20.38 -10.50
C GLU A 459 -6.77 -20.08 -10.36
N LYS A 460 -7.24 -19.92 -9.13
CA LYS A 460 -8.63 -19.65 -8.79
C LYS A 460 -8.74 -18.74 -7.56
N PHE A 461 -9.90 -18.13 -7.39
CA PHE A 461 -10.23 -17.35 -6.20
C PHE A 461 -11.24 -18.09 -5.34
N LEU A 462 -11.01 -18.11 -4.03
CA LEU A 462 -11.99 -18.44 -3.02
C LEU A 462 -12.66 -17.16 -2.55
N CYS A 463 -13.99 -17.15 -2.56
CA CYS A 463 -14.77 -16.01 -2.13
C CYS A 463 -15.83 -16.42 -1.11
N VAL A 464 -15.95 -15.63 -0.05
CA VAL A 464 -17.03 -15.73 0.94
C VAL A 464 -17.82 -14.43 0.89
N ILE A 465 -19.12 -14.54 0.64
CA ILE A 465 -20.00 -13.39 0.46
C ILE A 465 -21.25 -13.53 1.33
N LYS A 466 -21.83 -12.41 1.72
CA LYS A 466 -23.02 -12.36 2.58
C LYS A 466 -24.02 -11.34 2.05
N ASN A 467 -25.31 -11.61 2.31
CA ASN A 467 -26.43 -10.74 1.95
C ASN A 467 -26.26 -9.35 2.59
#